data_AF-A0A2V6XN17-F1
#
_entry.id   AF-A0A2V6XN17-F1
#
_cell.length_a   1.000
_cell.length_b   1.000
_cell.length_c   1.000
_cell.angle_alpha   90.00
_cell.angle_beta   90.00
_cell.angle_gamma   90.00
#
_symmetry.space_group_name_H-M   'P 1'
#
loop_
_entity.id
_entity.type
_entity.pdbx_description
1 polymer ?
#
loop_
_entity_poly.entity_id
_entity_poly.type
_entity_poly.pdbx_seq_one_letter_code
_entity_poly.pdbx_strand_id
1 'polypeptide(L)'
;MSSRRRTLIIMVLGLVALPTLALAAIVKNATQIFSGRVAIGGTIPPLARLDVRGDADTRIRVDGSNTSGLSFTRVGIDGGTLRSTATGLEVWTSISALALALQGTGAYFPGSVQVDGNISAKYQDVAEWVPGPALPAGTVVVAQGSNRVAASDTAYDTRVIGVVSDRPGVLLGDQGTDKIKVAHSGRIRVKVVAPVAPGDLLVASAIPGHAMRSAPREVRPGTMLGKALESLERGEGAVLMLLTLQ
;
A
#
# COMPACT_ATOMS: atom_id res chain seq x y z
N MET A 1 -9.68 98.85 18.49
CA MET A 1 -8.27 99.21 18.77
C MET A 1 -7.98 99.02 20.26
N SER A 2 -6.70 98.83 20.66
CA SER A 2 -6.12 98.86 22.04
C SER A 2 -6.79 98.03 23.18
N SER A 3 -6.17 97.17 24.01
CA SER A 3 -4.80 96.85 24.47
C SER A 3 -4.44 97.31 25.89
N ARG A 4 -4.34 96.35 26.86
CA ARG A 4 -3.37 96.19 27.98
C ARG A 4 -3.81 95.04 28.94
N ARG A 5 -3.01 93.99 29.22
CA ARG A 5 -1.94 93.76 30.27
C ARG A 5 -2.50 93.43 31.70
N ARG A 6 -1.96 92.54 32.57
CA ARG A 6 -0.89 91.49 32.49
C ARG A 6 -0.75 90.66 33.83
N THR A 7 -0.27 89.40 33.75
CA THR A 7 0.70 88.69 34.68
C THR A 7 0.30 88.33 36.16
N LEU A 8 0.85 87.33 36.91
CA LEU A 8 1.27 85.90 36.73
C LEU A 8 1.80 85.28 38.07
N ILE A 9 1.98 83.94 38.18
CA ILE A 9 2.91 83.18 39.10
C ILE A 9 2.37 82.93 40.57
N ILE A 10 2.82 82.00 41.46
CA ILE A 10 4.09 81.22 41.60
C ILE A 10 3.98 79.69 42.00
N MET A 11 4.35 79.22 43.21
CA MET A 11 4.83 77.83 43.54
C MET A 11 4.68 77.44 45.05
N VAL A 12 4.93 76.23 45.65
CA VAL A 12 5.01 74.74 45.36
C VAL A 12 5.22 73.96 46.71
N LEU A 13 5.09 72.59 46.73
CA LEU A 13 5.56 71.57 47.75
C LEU A 13 4.61 71.24 48.95
N GLY A 14 4.46 69.99 49.45
CA GLY A 14 4.75 68.62 48.92
C GLY A 14 4.74 67.45 49.96
N LEU A 15 4.42 66.20 49.53
CA LEU A 15 4.59 64.86 50.23
C LEU A 15 3.68 64.58 51.46
N VAL A 16 3.35 63.35 51.96
CA VAL A 16 3.98 61.99 52.00
C VAL A 16 2.98 60.80 51.82
N ALA A 17 3.53 59.62 51.46
CA ALA A 17 2.97 58.34 51.00
C ALA A 17 2.05 57.46 51.89
N LEU A 18 1.38 56.48 51.24
CA LEU A 18 1.23 55.07 51.67
C LEU A 18 1.00 54.16 50.44
N PRO A 19 1.51 52.90 50.37
CA PRO A 19 1.33 52.00 49.23
C PRO A 19 0.29 50.89 49.47
N THR A 20 -0.50 50.56 48.44
CA THR A 20 -1.36 49.36 48.40
C THR A 20 -1.12 48.55 47.13
N LEU A 21 -0.37 47.45 47.24
CA LEU A 21 -0.23 46.48 46.16
C LEU A 21 -1.52 45.64 46.05
N ALA A 22 -2.36 45.95 45.07
CA ALA A 22 -3.47 45.10 44.67
C ALA A 22 -2.94 43.92 43.83
N LEU A 23 -2.84 42.74 44.46
CA LEU A 23 -2.51 41.49 43.75
C LEU A 23 -3.73 40.99 42.96
N ALA A 24 -3.66 41.07 41.63
CA ALA A 24 -4.63 40.47 40.71
C ALA A 24 -3.97 39.36 39.87
N ALA A 25 -4.71 38.31 39.55
CA ALA A 25 -4.16 37.04 39.10
C ALA A 25 -3.65 37.02 37.64
N ILE A 26 -2.72 36.10 37.39
CA ILE A 26 -2.18 35.76 36.06
C ILE A 26 -3.31 35.27 35.13
N VAL A 27 -3.56 35.99 34.03
CA VAL A 27 -4.20 35.40 32.84
C VAL A 27 -3.08 34.84 31.95
N LYS A 28 -2.91 33.51 31.99
CA LYS A 28 -1.95 32.79 31.14
C LYS A 28 -2.35 32.95 29.67
N ASN A 29 -1.40 33.29 28.80
CA ASN A 29 -1.50 33.29 27.33
C ASN A 29 -2.92 33.58 26.81
N ALA A 30 -3.36 34.84 26.89
CA ALA A 30 -4.67 35.24 26.38
C ALA A 30 -4.81 34.85 24.89
N THR A 31 -5.65 33.86 24.61
CA THR A 31 -5.97 33.43 23.25
C THR A 31 -6.53 34.61 22.47
N GLN A 32 -5.79 35.13 21.49
CA GLN A 32 -6.27 36.25 20.69
C GLN A 32 -7.37 35.79 19.73
N ILE A 33 -8.62 35.88 20.19
CA ILE A 33 -9.81 35.59 19.41
C ILE A 33 -10.05 36.75 18.43
N PHE A 34 -9.42 36.67 17.27
CA PHE A 34 -9.70 37.59 16.17
C PHE A 34 -11.08 37.27 15.55
N SER A 35 -12.02 38.21 15.71
CA SER A 35 -13.35 38.15 15.11
C SER A 35 -13.33 38.56 13.62
N GLY A 36 -12.70 37.73 12.78
CA GLY A 36 -12.61 37.99 11.35
C GLY A 36 -11.91 36.89 10.55
N ARG A 37 -11.30 37.28 9.42
CA ARG A 37 -10.32 36.47 8.70
C ARG A 37 -8.92 36.91 9.13
N VAL A 38 -8.10 36.00 9.63
CA VAL A 38 -6.72 36.33 10.04
C VAL A 38 -5.74 36.04 8.91
N ALA A 39 -5.01 37.05 8.46
CA ALA A 39 -3.83 36.90 7.61
C ALA A 39 -2.56 37.24 8.41
N ILE A 40 -1.50 36.48 8.17
CA ILE A 40 -0.13 36.83 8.60
C ILE A 40 0.76 36.77 7.34
N GLY A 41 1.52 37.83 7.05
CA GLY A 41 2.50 37.85 5.96
C GLY A 41 1.98 38.07 4.53
N GLY A 42 0.73 38.52 4.33
CA GLY A 42 0.12 38.67 2.99
C GLY A 42 -0.31 40.10 2.63
N THR A 43 -0.20 40.46 1.34
CA THR A 43 -0.67 41.75 0.76
C THR A 43 -2.06 41.70 0.13
N ILE A 44 -2.66 40.51 0.02
CA ILE A 44 -3.98 40.27 -0.57
C ILE A 44 -4.94 39.83 0.56
N PRO A 45 -6.19 40.31 0.60
CA PRO A 45 -7.15 39.89 1.63
C PRO A 45 -7.34 38.36 1.66
N PRO A 46 -7.24 37.71 2.84
CA PRO A 46 -7.38 36.27 2.97
C PRO A 46 -8.80 35.81 2.60
N LEU A 47 -8.94 34.59 2.09
CA LEU A 47 -10.24 34.00 1.73
C LEU A 47 -10.79 33.06 2.83
N ALA A 48 -9.94 32.58 3.73
CA ALA A 48 -10.29 31.67 4.82
C ALA A 48 -10.27 32.35 6.21
N ARG A 49 -10.70 31.63 7.25
CA ARG A 49 -10.72 32.16 8.64
C ARG A 49 -9.34 32.22 9.29
N LEU A 50 -8.41 31.35 8.88
CA LEU A 50 -7.01 31.34 9.28
C LEU A 50 -6.14 31.12 8.05
N ASP A 51 -5.39 32.15 7.65
CA ASP A 51 -4.46 32.19 6.52
C ASP A 51 -3.13 32.74 7.01
N VAL A 52 -2.46 31.93 7.84
CA VAL A 52 -1.07 32.20 8.22
C VAL A 52 -0.19 31.95 6.98
N ARG A 53 0.82 32.78 6.75
CA ARG A 53 1.84 32.55 5.72
C ARG A 53 3.21 32.82 6.33
N GLY A 54 4.10 31.83 6.24
CA GLY A 54 5.51 32.03 6.53
C GLY A 54 6.22 32.63 5.33
N ASP A 55 7.32 33.32 5.58
CA ASP A 55 8.34 33.56 4.57
C ASP A 55 9.05 32.23 4.22
N ALA A 56 9.29 32.02 2.92
CA ALA A 56 9.94 30.86 2.29
C ALA A 56 9.37 29.45 2.58
N ASP A 57 9.40 28.97 3.83
CA ASP A 57 9.57 27.54 4.14
C ASP A 57 8.73 27.00 5.33
N THR A 58 7.50 27.47 5.60
CA THR A 58 6.63 26.86 6.64
C THR A 58 5.16 26.71 6.22
N ARG A 59 4.50 25.64 6.71
CA ARG A 59 3.21 25.10 6.21
C ARG A 59 1.99 25.54 7.02
N ILE A 60 0.86 25.72 6.34
CA ILE A 60 -0.40 26.16 6.94
C ILE A 60 -1.59 25.38 6.33
N ARG A 61 -2.60 25.07 7.16
CA ARG A 61 -3.88 24.48 6.73
C ARG A 61 -4.90 25.56 6.44
N VAL A 62 -5.66 25.39 5.34
CA VAL A 62 -6.71 26.31 4.90
C VAL A 62 -8.02 25.55 4.72
N ASP A 63 -9.12 26.08 5.28
CA ASP A 63 -10.48 25.57 5.11
C ASP A 63 -11.36 26.64 4.45
N GLY A 64 -12.04 26.24 3.37
CA GLY A 64 -12.95 27.05 2.56
C GLY A 64 -14.00 26.15 1.91
N SER A 65 -15.18 26.69 1.57
CA SER A 65 -16.37 25.88 1.28
C SER A 65 -16.18 24.83 0.17
N ASN A 66 -16.56 23.59 0.49
CA ASN A 66 -16.80 22.43 -0.38
C ASN A 66 -15.59 21.58 -0.81
N THR A 67 -14.33 22.03 -0.64
CA THR A 67 -13.14 21.16 -0.76
C THR A 67 -12.02 21.63 0.15
N SER A 68 -11.54 20.76 1.04
CA SER A 68 -10.46 21.04 2.00
C SER A 68 -9.30 20.05 1.84
N GLY A 69 -8.07 20.50 2.05
CA GLY A 69 -6.88 19.65 1.88
C GLY A 69 -5.72 20.03 2.79
N LEU A 70 -4.69 19.18 2.77
CA LEU A 70 -3.38 19.45 3.36
C LEU A 70 -2.36 19.52 2.22
N SER A 71 -1.86 20.74 1.95
CA SER A 71 -0.83 20.96 0.94
C SER A 71 0.57 20.80 1.53
N PHE A 72 1.46 20.17 0.77
CA PHE A 72 2.86 19.92 1.13
C PHE A 72 3.79 20.39 0.00
N THR A 73 3.61 21.63 -0.46
CA THR A 73 4.47 22.25 -1.48
C THR A 73 5.94 22.29 -1.02
N ARG A 74 6.86 22.06 -1.96
CA ARG A 74 8.30 22.30 -1.81
C ARG A 74 8.69 23.44 -2.76
N VAL A 75 9.54 24.37 -2.31
CA VAL A 75 10.00 25.50 -3.14
C VAL A 75 10.48 25.00 -4.51
N GLY A 76 9.92 25.56 -5.58
CA GLY A 76 10.23 25.22 -6.97
C GLY A 76 9.45 24.04 -7.57
N ILE A 77 8.56 23.36 -6.84
CA ILE A 77 7.75 22.25 -7.38
C ILE A 77 6.33 22.26 -6.78
N ASP A 78 5.31 22.40 -7.64
CA ASP A 78 3.90 22.12 -7.32
C ASP A 78 3.64 20.60 -7.24
N GLY A 79 4.42 19.91 -6.41
CA GLY A 79 4.66 18.46 -6.50
C GLY A 79 3.44 17.58 -6.19
N GLY A 80 2.53 18.04 -5.33
CA GLY A 80 1.28 17.34 -5.08
C GLY A 80 0.52 17.78 -3.83
N THR A 81 -0.68 17.25 -3.65
CA THR A 81 -1.59 17.56 -2.53
C THR A 81 -2.34 16.33 -2.03
N LEU A 82 -2.68 16.33 -0.74
CA LEU A 82 -3.66 15.41 -0.16
C LEU A 82 -4.99 16.16 0.01
N ARG A 83 -6.00 15.82 -0.80
CA ARG A 83 -7.27 16.56 -0.89
C ARG A 83 -8.44 15.70 -0.43
N SER A 84 -9.24 16.22 0.49
CA SER A 84 -10.56 15.65 0.77
C SER A 84 -11.59 16.25 -0.19
N THR A 85 -12.36 15.38 -0.82
CA THR A 85 -13.46 15.72 -1.72
C THR A 85 -14.77 15.12 -1.21
N ALA A 86 -15.89 15.46 -1.85
CA ALA A 86 -17.20 14.89 -1.50
C ALA A 86 -17.27 13.36 -1.67
N THR A 87 -16.30 12.75 -2.36
CA THR A 87 -16.23 11.32 -2.67
C THR A 87 -15.10 10.58 -1.96
N GLY A 88 -14.18 11.26 -1.25
CA GLY A 88 -13.13 10.58 -0.49
C GLY A 88 -11.88 11.42 -0.19
N LEU A 89 -10.73 10.73 -0.16
CA LEU A 89 -9.38 11.31 -0.01
C LEU A 89 -8.55 10.98 -1.24
N GLU A 90 -8.01 12.00 -1.89
CA GLU A 90 -7.26 11.90 -3.14
C GLU A 90 -5.79 12.30 -2.94
N VAL A 91 -4.90 11.63 -3.68
CA VAL A 91 -3.50 12.03 -3.83
C VAL A 91 -3.33 12.57 -5.26
N TRP A 92 -3.08 13.86 -5.39
CA TRP A 92 -2.94 14.54 -6.68
C TRP A 92 -1.51 15.02 -6.90
N THR A 93 -0.93 14.78 -8.09
CA THR A 93 0.42 15.23 -8.48
C THR A 93 0.41 15.85 -9.87
N SER A 94 1.17 16.92 -10.09
CA SER A 94 1.24 17.65 -11.37
C SER A 94 2.21 17.06 -12.41
N ILE A 95 3.11 16.17 -11.98
CA ILE A 95 4.20 15.62 -12.80
C ILE A 95 4.22 14.09 -12.74
N SER A 96 4.14 13.46 -13.91
CA SER A 96 3.88 12.02 -14.06
C SER A 96 5.11 11.15 -13.84
N ALA A 97 5.27 10.65 -12.61
CA ALA A 97 6.16 9.51 -12.32
C ALA A 97 5.64 8.63 -11.18
N LEU A 98 5.23 9.25 -10.06
CA LEU A 98 4.85 8.53 -8.85
C LEU A 98 3.89 9.36 -7.99
N ALA A 99 2.62 8.96 -7.92
CA ALA A 99 1.61 9.67 -7.12
C ALA A 99 1.76 9.38 -5.61
N LEU A 100 2.01 8.12 -5.24
CA LEU A 100 2.17 7.67 -3.85
C LEU A 100 3.31 6.64 -3.76
N ALA A 101 4.11 6.74 -2.71
CA ALA A 101 5.15 5.78 -2.36
C ALA A 101 4.98 5.34 -0.91
N LEU A 102 4.87 4.02 -0.68
CA LEU A 102 4.78 3.43 0.66
C LEU A 102 6.07 2.65 0.94
N GLN A 103 6.91 3.18 1.83
CA GLN A 103 8.14 2.53 2.26
C GLN A 103 7.86 1.64 3.48
N GLY A 104 8.02 0.33 3.32
CA GLY A 104 7.68 -0.66 4.33
C GLY A 104 7.49 -2.05 3.72
N THR A 105 6.81 -2.94 4.44
CA THR A 105 6.54 -4.33 4.01
C THR A 105 5.26 -4.50 3.18
N GLY A 106 4.39 -3.49 3.11
CA GLY A 106 3.14 -3.55 2.34
C GLY A 106 2.15 -2.46 2.74
N ALA A 107 0.90 -2.63 2.31
CA ALA A 107 -0.24 -1.79 2.64
C ALA A 107 -1.45 -2.68 2.99
N TYR A 108 -2.32 -2.22 3.89
CA TYR A 108 -3.54 -2.94 4.27
C TYR A 108 -4.77 -2.15 3.84
N PHE A 109 -5.66 -2.81 3.09
CA PHE A 109 -6.91 -2.24 2.60
C PHE A 109 -8.07 -3.09 3.13
N PRO A 110 -8.98 -2.54 3.96
CA PRO A 110 -10.13 -3.28 4.51
C PRO A 110 -11.29 -3.42 3.50
N GLY A 111 -11.01 -3.28 2.21
CA GLY A 111 -11.98 -3.27 1.11
C GLY A 111 -11.29 -3.38 -0.25
N SER A 112 -12.06 -3.30 -1.33
CA SER A 112 -11.57 -3.49 -2.69
C SER A 112 -10.53 -2.46 -3.13
N VAL A 113 -9.58 -2.90 -3.97
CA VAL A 113 -8.64 -2.04 -4.69
C VAL A 113 -8.94 -2.15 -6.19
N GLN A 114 -9.26 -1.03 -6.84
CA GLN A 114 -9.33 -0.95 -8.30
C GLN A 114 -7.99 -0.43 -8.85
N VAL A 115 -7.54 -1.00 -9.96
CA VAL A 115 -6.33 -0.60 -10.67
C VAL A 115 -6.62 -0.57 -12.17
N ASP A 116 -6.65 0.62 -12.76
CA ASP A 116 -6.86 0.78 -14.22
C ASP A 116 -5.58 0.51 -15.04
N GLY A 117 -4.43 0.46 -14.35
CA GLY A 117 -3.12 0.06 -14.88
C GLY A 117 -2.78 -1.41 -14.60
N ASN A 118 -1.50 -1.70 -14.33
CA ASN A 118 -1.02 -3.06 -14.07
C ASN A 118 -0.59 -3.29 -12.60
N ILE A 119 -0.77 -4.52 -12.10
CA ILE A 119 -0.23 -4.98 -10.81
C ILE A 119 1.14 -5.63 -11.06
N SER A 120 2.21 -4.91 -10.71
CA SER A 120 3.60 -5.36 -10.95
C SER A 120 4.09 -6.34 -9.87
N ALA A 121 3.64 -7.60 -9.96
CA ALA A 121 4.06 -8.66 -9.05
C ALA A 121 5.51 -9.14 -9.33
N LYS A 122 6.27 -9.43 -8.26
CA LYS A 122 7.65 -9.95 -8.36
C LYS A 122 7.72 -11.41 -8.80
N TYR A 123 6.71 -12.20 -8.43
CA TYR A 123 6.57 -13.60 -8.78
C TYR A 123 5.40 -13.77 -9.76
N GLN A 124 5.33 -14.89 -10.47
CA GLN A 124 4.65 -14.99 -11.76
C GLN A 124 3.63 -16.14 -11.81
N ASP A 125 3.13 -16.54 -10.65
CA ASP A 125 2.13 -17.58 -10.41
C ASP A 125 0.93 -17.04 -9.62
N VAL A 126 -0.26 -17.59 -9.89
CA VAL A 126 -1.50 -17.32 -9.14
C VAL A 126 -1.83 -18.55 -8.30
N ALA A 127 -1.99 -18.35 -6.99
CA ALA A 127 -2.19 -19.42 -6.02
C ALA A 127 -3.32 -19.13 -5.02
N GLU A 128 -3.90 -20.17 -4.44
CA GLU A 128 -4.89 -20.10 -3.37
C GLU A 128 -4.39 -20.80 -2.09
N TRP A 129 -4.85 -20.33 -0.91
CA TRP A 129 -4.75 -21.07 0.35
C TRP A 129 -5.78 -22.22 0.40
N VAL A 130 -5.33 -23.42 0.03
CA VAL A 130 -6.15 -24.65 -0.02
C VAL A 130 -5.87 -25.54 1.20
N PRO A 131 -6.89 -26.10 1.89
CA PRO A 131 -6.67 -27.02 3.02
C PRO A 131 -5.87 -28.28 2.66
N GLY A 132 -4.84 -28.61 3.43
CA GLY A 132 -3.95 -29.74 3.14
C GLY A 132 -2.88 -29.95 4.22
N PRO A 133 -2.14 -31.07 4.20
CA PRO A 133 -0.98 -31.25 5.05
C PRO A 133 0.15 -30.28 4.62
N ALA A 134 1.08 -29.98 5.52
CA ALA A 134 2.27 -29.21 5.16
C ALA A 134 3.12 -29.98 4.14
N LEU A 135 3.25 -29.44 2.92
CA LEU A 135 4.01 -30.04 1.82
C LEU A 135 5.11 -29.07 1.35
N PRO A 136 6.31 -29.55 0.96
CA PRO A 136 7.36 -28.68 0.44
C PRO A 136 6.97 -28.01 -0.88
N ALA A 137 7.55 -26.84 -1.17
CA ALA A 137 7.36 -26.17 -2.46
C ALA A 137 7.75 -27.06 -3.66
N GLY A 138 7.10 -26.83 -4.80
CA GLY A 138 7.24 -27.62 -6.03
C GLY A 138 6.57 -28.99 -6.00
N THR A 139 5.97 -29.39 -4.88
CA THR A 139 5.16 -30.63 -4.79
C THR A 139 3.92 -30.52 -5.66
N VAL A 140 3.72 -31.47 -6.57
CA VAL A 140 2.47 -31.66 -7.33
C VAL A 140 1.37 -32.12 -6.38
N VAL A 141 0.17 -31.55 -6.48
CA VAL A 141 -0.96 -31.87 -5.61
C VAL A 141 -2.23 -32.26 -6.35
N VAL A 142 -2.98 -33.17 -5.74
CA VAL A 142 -4.27 -33.69 -6.21
C VAL A 142 -5.39 -33.30 -5.27
N ALA A 143 -6.58 -33.09 -5.83
CA ALA A 143 -7.81 -32.92 -5.08
C ALA A 143 -8.19 -34.21 -4.33
N GLN A 144 -8.62 -34.04 -3.09
CA GLN A 144 -9.26 -35.05 -2.26
C GLN A 144 -10.64 -34.58 -1.81
N GLY A 145 -11.40 -35.47 -1.16
CA GLY A 145 -12.72 -35.14 -0.61
C GLY A 145 -12.67 -33.97 0.39
N SER A 146 -13.83 -33.33 0.57
CA SER A 146 -14.02 -32.23 1.53
C SER A 146 -13.16 -30.99 1.28
N ASN A 147 -12.92 -30.65 0.01
CA ASN A 147 -12.12 -29.49 -0.43
C ASN A 147 -10.70 -29.46 0.18
N ARG A 148 -9.98 -30.59 0.07
CA ARG A 148 -8.60 -30.73 0.54
C ARG A 148 -7.65 -31.16 -0.57
N VAL A 149 -6.36 -30.93 -0.38
CA VAL A 149 -5.27 -31.44 -1.22
C VAL A 149 -4.36 -32.41 -0.48
N ALA A 150 -3.75 -33.31 -1.25
CA ALA A 150 -2.57 -34.09 -0.86
C ALA A 150 -1.55 -34.09 -2.00
N ALA A 151 -0.33 -34.58 -1.75
CA ALA A 151 0.63 -34.82 -2.83
C ALA A 151 0.08 -35.86 -3.82
N SER A 152 0.36 -35.69 -5.12
CA SER A 152 0.05 -36.73 -6.12
C SER A 152 0.86 -37.99 -5.87
N ASP A 153 0.27 -39.17 -6.01
CA ASP A 153 0.93 -40.48 -5.91
C ASP A 153 0.80 -41.33 -7.19
N THR A 154 -0.04 -40.87 -8.12
CA THR A 154 -0.52 -41.65 -9.26
C THR A 154 -0.07 -41.01 -10.58
N ALA A 155 0.52 -41.81 -11.47
CA ALA A 155 0.90 -41.36 -12.81
C ALA A 155 -0.33 -41.00 -13.66
N TYR A 156 -0.32 -39.85 -14.33
CA TYR A 156 -1.45 -39.31 -15.10
C TYR A 156 -2.77 -39.19 -14.31
N ASP A 157 -2.68 -38.84 -13.02
CA ASP A 157 -3.86 -38.58 -12.20
C ASP A 157 -4.72 -37.42 -12.75
N THR A 158 -6.01 -37.67 -13.00
CA THR A 158 -6.98 -36.65 -13.45
C THR A 158 -7.46 -35.74 -12.32
N ARG A 159 -7.08 -36.03 -11.06
CA ARG A 159 -7.37 -35.20 -9.89
C ARG A 159 -6.32 -34.12 -9.64
N VAL A 160 -5.30 -33.98 -10.49
CA VAL A 160 -4.23 -32.98 -10.29
C VAL A 160 -4.81 -31.57 -10.38
N ILE A 161 -4.56 -30.72 -9.39
CA ILE A 161 -5.11 -29.34 -9.35
C ILE A 161 -4.07 -28.23 -9.22
N GLY A 162 -2.78 -28.57 -9.06
CA GLY A 162 -1.74 -27.55 -8.94
C GLY A 162 -0.39 -28.03 -8.43
N VAL A 163 0.43 -27.05 -8.07
CA VAL A 163 1.78 -27.23 -7.51
C VAL A 163 1.94 -26.31 -6.30
N VAL A 164 2.53 -26.80 -5.21
CA VAL A 164 2.75 -26.01 -3.99
C VAL A 164 3.72 -24.86 -4.24
N SER A 165 3.28 -23.63 -4.02
CA SER A 165 4.08 -22.42 -4.26
C SER A 165 4.84 -21.95 -3.01
N ASP A 166 6.13 -21.70 -3.19
CA ASP A 166 6.99 -21.05 -2.21
C ASP A 166 6.57 -19.59 -1.98
N ARG A 167 6.47 -18.82 -3.07
CA ARG A 167 6.22 -17.37 -3.05
C ARG A 167 5.35 -16.96 -4.26
N PRO A 168 4.01 -16.97 -4.11
CA PRO A 168 3.09 -16.59 -5.18
C PRO A 168 3.28 -15.16 -5.69
N GLY A 169 2.94 -14.92 -6.95
CA GLY A 169 2.77 -13.58 -7.52
C GLY A 169 1.47 -12.93 -7.04
N VAL A 170 0.38 -13.71 -7.05
CA VAL A 170 -0.91 -13.37 -6.44
C VAL A 170 -1.33 -14.54 -5.56
N LEU A 171 -1.79 -14.25 -4.34
CA LEU A 171 -2.27 -15.23 -3.37
C LEU A 171 -3.72 -14.92 -2.97
N LEU A 172 -4.59 -15.91 -3.10
CA LEU A 172 -6.03 -15.84 -2.91
C LEU A 172 -6.48 -16.67 -1.69
N GLY A 173 -7.68 -16.36 -1.20
CA GLY A 173 -8.29 -17.05 -0.05
C GLY A 173 -7.67 -16.70 1.31
N ASP A 174 -8.35 -17.07 2.39
CA ASP A 174 -7.89 -16.81 3.75
C ASP A 174 -6.74 -17.74 4.15
N GLN A 175 -5.69 -17.18 4.77
CA GLN A 175 -4.61 -17.95 5.39
C GLN A 175 -5.14 -18.85 6.52
N GLY A 176 -4.63 -20.08 6.60
CA GLY A 176 -4.94 -21.02 7.68
C GLY A 176 -3.73 -21.89 8.03
N THR A 177 -3.69 -22.42 9.25
CA THR A 177 -2.62 -23.32 9.72
C THR A 177 -2.73 -24.73 9.17
N ASP A 178 -3.93 -25.15 8.73
CA ASP A 178 -4.18 -26.41 8.04
C ASP A 178 -4.23 -26.26 6.51
N LYS A 179 -3.71 -25.15 5.97
CA LYS A 179 -3.73 -24.80 4.55
C LYS A 179 -2.32 -24.65 3.97
N ILE A 180 -2.21 -24.88 2.66
CA ILE A 180 -1.01 -24.66 1.87
C ILE A 180 -1.32 -23.80 0.64
N LYS A 181 -0.30 -23.14 0.09
CA LYS A 181 -0.43 -22.28 -1.09
C LYS A 181 -0.30 -23.13 -2.36
N VAL A 182 -1.40 -23.34 -3.08
CA VAL A 182 -1.41 -24.14 -4.32
C VAL A 182 -1.50 -23.19 -5.50
N ALA A 183 -0.50 -23.19 -6.39
CA ALA A 183 -0.58 -22.48 -7.66
C ALA A 183 -1.43 -23.26 -8.66
N HIS A 184 -2.22 -22.53 -9.45
CA HIS A 184 -3.08 -23.08 -10.51
C HIS A 184 -2.68 -22.59 -11.91
N SER A 185 -1.94 -21.48 -12.00
CA SER A 185 -1.39 -20.98 -13.27
C SER A 185 -0.09 -20.18 -13.08
N GLY A 186 0.69 -20.05 -14.15
CA GLY A 186 1.85 -19.17 -14.22
C GLY A 186 3.21 -19.88 -14.13
N ARG A 187 4.29 -19.15 -13.85
CA ARG A 187 5.67 -19.68 -13.86
C ARG A 187 6.10 -20.12 -12.46
N ILE A 188 6.18 -21.43 -12.25
CA ILE A 188 6.51 -22.05 -10.95
C ILE A 188 7.62 -23.10 -11.09
N ARG A 189 8.41 -23.30 -10.02
CA ARG A 189 9.31 -24.46 -9.94
C ARG A 189 8.55 -25.67 -9.41
N VAL A 190 8.60 -26.76 -10.17
CA VAL A 190 7.95 -28.03 -9.88
C VAL A 190 9.02 -29.11 -9.68
N LYS A 191 8.76 -30.07 -8.80
CA LYS A 191 9.57 -31.28 -8.66
C LYS A 191 9.29 -32.23 -9.82
N VAL A 192 10.31 -32.72 -10.50
CA VAL A 192 10.17 -33.65 -11.64
C VAL A 192 11.07 -34.85 -11.54
N VAL A 193 10.62 -35.95 -12.16
CA VAL A 193 11.43 -37.12 -12.50
C VAL A 193 11.93 -36.97 -13.94
N ALA A 194 13.22 -37.18 -14.15
CA ALA A 194 13.87 -37.12 -15.46
C ALA A 194 13.47 -38.31 -16.38
N PRO A 195 13.61 -38.17 -17.72
CA PRO A 195 14.09 -37.00 -18.45
C PRO A 195 12.98 -35.97 -18.76
N VAL A 196 13.33 -34.70 -18.69
CA VAL A 196 12.48 -33.54 -19.04
C VAL A 196 13.31 -32.54 -19.85
N ALA A 197 12.74 -32.00 -20.93
CA ALA A 197 13.31 -30.93 -21.76
C ALA A 197 12.31 -29.76 -21.97
N PRO A 198 12.78 -28.52 -22.22
CA PRO A 198 11.91 -27.38 -22.49
C PRO A 198 10.89 -27.65 -23.60
N GLY A 199 9.62 -27.34 -23.34
CA GLY A 199 8.50 -27.61 -24.23
C GLY A 199 7.77 -28.93 -23.98
N ASP A 200 8.35 -29.87 -23.23
CA ASP A 200 7.69 -31.12 -22.82
C ASP A 200 6.38 -30.84 -22.06
N LEU A 201 5.36 -31.66 -22.31
CA LEU A 201 4.12 -31.67 -21.53
C LEU A 201 4.36 -32.43 -20.23
N LEU A 202 4.07 -31.79 -19.10
CA LEU A 202 4.22 -32.36 -17.77
C LEU A 202 2.88 -32.81 -17.18
N VAL A 203 2.91 -33.97 -16.52
CA VAL A 203 1.77 -34.66 -15.88
C VAL A 203 2.19 -35.16 -14.50
N ALA A 204 1.26 -35.52 -13.63
CA ALA A 204 1.59 -36.20 -12.37
C ALA A 204 2.32 -37.53 -12.63
N SER A 205 3.31 -37.86 -11.79
CA SER A 205 4.10 -39.11 -11.86
C SER A 205 3.72 -40.10 -10.75
N ALA A 206 4.25 -41.33 -10.84
CA ALA A 206 4.15 -42.32 -9.77
C ALA A 206 5.13 -42.09 -8.60
N ILE A 207 6.03 -41.10 -8.68
CA ILE A 207 6.88 -40.70 -7.54
C ILE A 207 6.12 -39.61 -6.77
N PRO A 208 5.85 -39.79 -5.45
CA PRO A 208 5.01 -38.88 -4.69
C PRO A 208 5.43 -37.41 -4.79
N GLY A 209 4.47 -36.56 -5.14
CA GLY A 209 4.65 -35.12 -5.28
C GLY A 209 5.47 -34.66 -6.49
N HIS A 210 5.84 -35.55 -7.41
CA HIS A 210 6.62 -35.21 -8.60
C HIS A 210 5.80 -35.28 -9.88
N ALA A 211 6.09 -34.39 -10.83
CA ALA A 211 5.65 -34.49 -12.21
C ALA A 211 6.65 -35.32 -13.05
N MET A 212 6.21 -35.73 -14.23
CA MET A 212 7.06 -36.39 -15.24
C MET A 212 6.67 -35.89 -16.63
N ARG A 213 7.55 -36.11 -17.61
CA ARG A 213 7.23 -35.94 -19.03
C ARG A 213 6.15 -36.93 -19.47
N SER A 214 5.07 -36.43 -20.06
CA SER A 214 4.06 -37.25 -20.73
C SER A 214 4.65 -38.00 -21.92
N ALA A 215 4.28 -39.26 -22.11
CA ALA A 215 4.43 -39.92 -23.39
C ALA A 215 3.53 -39.25 -24.46
N PRO A 216 3.90 -39.28 -25.75
CA PRO A 216 3.06 -38.77 -26.81
C PRO A 216 1.68 -39.46 -26.86
N ARG A 217 0.61 -38.69 -27.04
CA ARG A 217 -0.80 -39.14 -27.13
C ARG A 217 -1.42 -39.73 -25.84
N GLU A 218 -0.70 -39.79 -24.73
CA GLU A 218 -1.26 -40.28 -23.45
C GLU A 218 -1.93 -39.18 -22.59
N VAL A 219 -1.72 -37.90 -22.92
CA VAL A 219 -2.38 -36.77 -22.25
C VAL A 219 -3.90 -36.87 -22.42
N ARG A 220 -4.62 -36.82 -21.30
CA ARG A 220 -6.09 -36.74 -21.25
C ARG A 220 -6.50 -35.40 -20.63
N PRO A 221 -7.72 -34.90 -20.87
CA PRO A 221 -8.27 -33.77 -20.11
C PRO A 221 -8.12 -33.99 -18.60
N GLY A 222 -7.75 -32.96 -17.86
CA GLY A 222 -7.46 -33.03 -16.42
C GLY A 222 -6.16 -33.72 -16.00
N THR A 223 -5.33 -34.30 -16.90
CA THR A 223 -4.02 -34.88 -16.49
C THR A 223 -2.83 -33.94 -16.69
N MET A 224 -3.01 -32.85 -17.44
CA MET A 224 -1.92 -31.92 -17.79
C MET A 224 -1.70 -30.88 -16.69
N LEU A 225 -0.45 -30.73 -16.26
CA LEU A 225 -0.03 -29.60 -15.42
C LEU A 225 0.36 -28.39 -16.27
N GLY A 226 1.13 -28.61 -17.34
CA GLY A 226 1.62 -27.53 -18.20
C GLY A 226 2.87 -27.94 -18.98
N LYS A 227 3.78 -26.98 -19.21
CA LYS A 227 4.99 -27.18 -20.02
C LYS A 227 6.30 -26.86 -19.30
N ALA A 228 7.28 -27.74 -19.42
CA ALA A 228 8.63 -27.52 -18.94
C ALA A 228 9.30 -26.31 -19.63
N LEU A 229 10.08 -25.54 -18.87
CA LEU A 229 10.88 -24.39 -19.35
C LEU A 229 12.39 -24.55 -19.07
N GLU A 230 12.76 -25.50 -18.21
CA GLU A 230 14.14 -25.92 -17.88
C GLU A 230 14.23 -27.45 -18.11
N SER A 231 15.44 -28.00 -18.33
CA SER A 231 15.66 -29.45 -18.49
C SER A 231 16.09 -30.14 -17.19
N LEU A 232 15.88 -31.46 -17.13
CA LEU A 232 16.51 -32.36 -16.17
C LEU A 232 16.84 -33.69 -16.88
N GLU A 233 18.13 -34.00 -17.00
CA GLU A 233 18.61 -35.16 -17.76
C GLU A 233 18.48 -36.49 -16.99
N ARG A 234 18.68 -36.48 -15.66
CA ARG A 234 18.71 -37.68 -14.81
C ARG A 234 18.23 -37.40 -13.39
N GLY A 235 17.64 -38.41 -12.73
CA GLY A 235 17.24 -38.36 -11.33
C GLY A 235 15.97 -37.54 -11.07
N GLU A 236 15.84 -37.07 -9.82
CA GLU A 236 14.80 -36.17 -9.35
C GLU A 236 15.38 -34.76 -9.16
N GLY A 237 14.60 -33.72 -9.44
CA GLY A 237 15.05 -32.34 -9.33
C GLY A 237 13.92 -31.33 -9.44
N ALA A 238 14.23 -30.03 -9.30
CA ALA A 238 13.25 -28.96 -9.46
C ALA A 238 13.51 -28.14 -10.73
N VAL A 239 12.54 -28.13 -11.66
CA VAL A 239 12.61 -27.37 -12.93
C VAL A 239 11.51 -26.31 -12.97
N LEU A 240 11.75 -25.22 -13.69
CA LEU A 240 10.72 -24.24 -14.01
C LEU A 240 9.71 -24.82 -15.02
N MET A 241 8.42 -24.62 -14.74
CA MET A 241 7.29 -24.92 -15.63
C MET A 241 6.47 -23.65 -15.87
N LEU A 242 5.85 -23.54 -17.05
CA LEU A 242 4.62 -22.77 -17.24
C LEU A 242 3.43 -23.68 -16.90
N LEU A 243 2.84 -23.46 -15.72
CA LEU A 243 1.66 -24.16 -15.23
C LEU A 243 0.41 -23.61 -15.93
N THR A 244 -0.38 -24.51 -16.51
CA THR A 244 -1.60 -24.25 -17.28
C THR A 244 -2.56 -25.44 -17.10
N LEU A 245 -3.26 -25.50 -15.97
CA LEU A 245 -4.36 -26.46 -15.83
C LEU A 245 -5.50 -26.14 -16.82
N GLN A 246 -6.16 -27.21 -17.29
CA GLN A 246 -7.16 -27.21 -18.37
C GLN A 246 -8.44 -27.93 -17.94
#